data_AF-A0A2D0IV72-F1
#
_entry.id   AF-A0A2D0IV72-F1
#
_cell.length_a   1.000
_cell.length_b   1.000
_cell.length_c   1.000
_cell.angle_alpha   90.00
_cell.angle_beta   90.00
_cell.angle_gamma   90.00
#
_symmetry.space_group_name_H-M   'P 1'
#
loop_
_entity.id
_entity.type
_entity.pdbx_description
1 polymer ?
#
loop_
_entity_poly.entity_id
_entity_poly.type
_entity_poly.pdbx_seq_one_letter_code
_entity_poly.pdbx_strand_id
1 'polypeptide(L)'
;MSRLIKELKFFARQGGGSHKTCHDRIRIAGRLGALLLSLNIQIKSLNNLKTKHVEHYVDARLSQGVTKRTVQNEMSALRNIFRMAGREKLETSPRLSNQALGLSGTSRAGTKQAISDAMFQMVYQKALERDAGFAVTLKLTRLMGLRSQEAVQCSASLKSWRKQLEQPEPKLHVVFGTKGGRPRQTCVLNVTAVKEAVEQAIAIAEQRDGRLIDKPDLRQAMNYWRAHTTKIGLTGCHSPHSLRYAWAQDALVFYQQNGFSRQEARALVSMDLGHGDGRGRYVERVYSR
;
A
#
# COMPACT_ATOMS: atom_id res chain seq x y z
N MET A 1 23.57 -4.58 -26.15
CA MET A 1 22.32 -4.37 -25.37
C MET A 1 22.47 -3.49 -24.13
N SER A 2 23.68 -3.25 -23.61
CA SER A 2 23.91 -2.34 -22.47
C SER A 2 23.38 -0.92 -22.71
N ARG A 3 23.48 -0.40 -23.95
CA ARG A 3 22.97 0.93 -24.34
C ARG A 3 21.44 1.05 -24.22
N LEU A 4 20.65 0.13 -24.79
CA LEU A 4 19.19 0.15 -24.66
C LEU A 4 18.74 0.19 -23.20
N ILE A 5 19.33 -0.65 -22.34
CA ILE A 5 18.97 -0.70 -20.92
C ILE A 5 19.30 0.63 -20.23
N LYS A 6 20.44 1.25 -20.57
CA LYS A 6 20.81 2.58 -20.07
C LYS A 6 19.78 3.64 -20.52
N GLU A 7 19.38 3.65 -21.79
CA GLU A 7 18.37 4.57 -22.33
C GLU A 7 17.00 4.38 -21.65
N LEU A 8 16.51 3.14 -21.54
CA LEU A 8 15.25 2.83 -20.85
C LEU A 8 15.27 3.30 -19.38
N LYS A 9 16.37 3.05 -18.66
CA LYS A 9 16.51 3.49 -17.26
C LYS A 9 16.66 5.00 -17.13
N PHE A 10 17.30 5.66 -18.08
CA PHE A 10 17.41 7.12 -18.13
C PHE A 10 16.02 7.75 -18.22
N PHE A 11 15.23 7.38 -19.23
CA PHE A 11 13.87 7.91 -19.40
C PHE A 11 12.92 7.46 -18.29
N ALA A 12 13.18 6.30 -17.66
CA ALA A 12 12.41 5.87 -16.49
C ALA A 12 12.50 6.87 -15.32
N ARG A 13 13.65 7.53 -15.16
CA ARG A 13 13.88 8.56 -14.13
C ARG A 13 13.22 9.89 -14.49
N GLN A 14 13.22 10.27 -15.76
CA GLN A 14 12.63 11.52 -16.24
C GLN A 14 11.10 11.57 -16.07
N GLY A 15 10.43 10.42 -15.99
CA GLY A 15 8.98 10.34 -15.82
C GLY A 15 8.40 10.81 -14.48
N GLY A 16 9.25 11.31 -13.56
CA GLY A 16 8.86 11.87 -12.27
C GLY A 16 8.15 10.88 -11.32
N GLY A 17 7.53 11.45 -10.28
CA GLY A 17 6.82 10.73 -9.23
C GLY A 17 7.67 10.41 -8.01
N SER A 18 7.09 9.69 -7.04
CA SER A 18 7.80 9.33 -5.80
C SER A 18 9.05 8.47 -6.08
N HIS A 19 10.03 8.48 -5.17
CA HIS A 19 11.22 7.61 -5.25
C HIS A 19 10.86 6.15 -5.54
N LYS A 20 9.81 5.62 -4.90
CA LYS A 20 9.31 4.26 -5.14
C LYS A 20 8.80 4.08 -6.57
N THR A 21 8.00 5.01 -7.08
CA THR A 21 7.49 4.97 -8.46
C THR A 21 8.61 4.97 -9.49
N CYS A 22 9.61 5.84 -9.30
CA CYS A 22 10.80 5.90 -10.15
C CYS A 22 11.58 4.58 -10.11
N HIS A 23 11.85 4.05 -8.91
CA HIS A 23 12.55 2.79 -8.72
C HIS A 23 11.82 1.59 -9.34
N ASP A 24 10.48 1.53 -9.21
CA ASP A 24 9.67 0.49 -9.84
C ASP A 24 9.74 0.56 -11.37
N ARG A 25 9.68 1.77 -11.94
CA ARG A 25 9.82 2.01 -13.39
C ARG A 25 11.19 1.57 -13.92
N ILE A 26 12.27 1.87 -13.18
CA ILE A 26 13.63 1.40 -13.50
C ILE A 26 13.73 -0.13 -13.51
N ARG A 27 13.10 -0.79 -12.52
CA ARG A 27 13.07 -2.27 -12.47
C ARG A 27 12.31 -2.86 -13.65
N ILE A 28 11.20 -2.25 -14.06
CA ILE A 28 10.42 -2.67 -15.23
C ILE A 28 11.24 -2.50 -16.51
N ALA A 29 11.91 -1.36 -16.69
CA ALA A 29 12.85 -1.12 -17.78
C ALA A 29 13.96 -2.18 -17.85
N GLY A 30 14.54 -2.54 -16.69
CA GLY A 30 15.55 -3.59 -16.59
C GLY A 30 15.02 -4.96 -17.02
N ARG A 31 13.79 -5.32 -16.61
CA ARG A 31 13.15 -6.59 -16.98
C ARG A 31 12.86 -6.69 -18.47
N LEU A 32 12.40 -5.62 -19.11
CA LEU A 32 12.24 -5.59 -20.56
C LEU A 32 13.57 -5.86 -21.26
N GLY A 33 14.63 -5.15 -20.87
CA GLY A 33 15.95 -5.35 -21.47
C GLY A 33 16.53 -6.76 -21.26
N ALA A 34 16.36 -7.32 -20.05
CA ALA A 34 16.79 -8.67 -19.72
C ALA A 34 16.05 -9.75 -20.54
N LEU A 35 14.75 -9.56 -20.79
CA LEU A 35 14.00 -10.48 -21.64
C LEU A 35 14.46 -10.42 -23.10
N LEU A 36 14.68 -9.23 -23.64
CA LEU A 36 15.17 -9.10 -25.02
C LEU A 36 16.55 -9.75 -25.18
N LEU A 37 17.40 -9.65 -24.16
CA LEU A 37 18.66 -10.37 -24.06
C LEU A 37 18.46 -11.89 -24.12
N SER A 38 17.56 -12.44 -23.28
CA SER A 38 17.33 -13.89 -23.22
C SER A 38 16.72 -14.46 -24.50
N LEU A 39 16.02 -13.64 -25.28
CA LEU A 39 15.47 -14.02 -26.59
C LEU A 39 16.46 -13.81 -27.76
N ASN A 40 17.73 -13.48 -27.46
CA ASN A 40 18.77 -13.12 -28.42
C ASN A 40 18.37 -11.96 -29.37
N ILE A 41 17.47 -11.07 -28.93
CA ILE A 41 17.00 -9.93 -29.72
C ILE A 41 17.94 -8.74 -29.49
N GLN A 42 18.82 -8.49 -30.47
CA GLN A 42 19.83 -7.45 -30.37
C GLN A 42 19.35 -6.07 -30.79
N ILE A 43 18.88 -5.29 -29.80
CA ILE A 43 18.47 -3.90 -30.00
C ILE A 43 19.54 -2.96 -29.45
N LYS A 44 20.06 -2.08 -30.31
CA LYS A 44 21.14 -1.13 -29.96
C LYS A 44 20.62 0.11 -29.23
N SER A 45 19.43 0.60 -29.61
CA SER A 45 18.82 1.80 -29.03
C SER A 45 17.30 1.65 -28.92
N LEU A 46 16.68 2.41 -28.02
CA LEU A 46 15.23 2.54 -27.89
C LEU A 46 14.54 2.94 -29.20
N ASN A 47 15.25 3.67 -30.08
CA ASN A 47 14.75 4.02 -31.40
C ASN A 47 14.47 2.81 -32.30
N ASN A 48 15.16 1.69 -32.06
CA ASN A 48 14.97 0.44 -32.78
C ASN A 48 13.97 -0.50 -32.08
N LEU A 49 13.44 -0.12 -30.91
CA LEU A 49 12.38 -0.88 -30.25
C LEU A 49 11.08 -0.74 -31.06
N LYS A 50 10.45 -1.88 -31.34
CA LYS A 50 9.19 -2.02 -32.10
C LYS A 50 8.11 -2.61 -31.21
N THR A 51 6.86 -2.40 -31.58
CA THR A 51 5.66 -2.94 -30.91
C THR A 51 5.79 -4.42 -30.56
N LYS A 52 6.24 -5.25 -31.52
CA LYS A 52 6.44 -6.71 -31.33
C LYS A 52 7.32 -7.09 -30.16
N HIS A 53 8.31 -6.26 -29.82
CA HIS A 53 9.20 -6.53 -28.69
C HIS A 53 8.49 -6.33 -27.35
N VAL A 54 7.54 -5.40 -27.30
CA VAL A 54 6.71 -5.15 -26.11
C VAL A 54 5.60 -6.20 -26.00
N GLU A 55 5.04 -6.66 -27.11
CA GLU A 55 4.10 -7.79 -27.14
C GLU A 55 4.77 -9.06 -26.59
N HIS A 56 5.94 -9.45 -27.12
CA HIS A 56 6.70 -10.57 -26.57
C HIS A 56 7.01 -10.42 -25.08
N TYR A 57 7.23 -9.19 -24.62
CA TYR A 57 7.39 -8.93 -23.19
C TYR A 57 6.13 -9.25 -22.41
N VAL A 58 4.97 -8.80 -22.88
CA VAL A 58 3.70 -9.11 -22.23
C VAL A 58 3.42 -10.61 -22.22
N ASP A 59 3.63 -11.30 -23.35
CA ASP A 59 3.41 -12.75 -23.48
C ASP A 59 4.31 -13.53 -22.51
N ALA A 60 5.60 -13.17 -22.44
CA ALA A 60 6.53 -13.78 -21.50
C ALA A 60 6.14 -13.53 -20.03
N ARG A 61 5.58 -12.37 -19.69
CA ARG A 61 5.11 -12.10 -18.32
C ARG A 61 3.88 -12.94 -17.99
N LEU A 62 2.95 -13.08 -18.93
CA LEU A 62 1.76 -13.90 -18.75
C LEU A 62 2.11 -15.40 -18.64
N SER A 63 3.04 -15.90 -19.46
CA SER A 63 3.50 -17.29 -19.38
C SER A 63 4.25 -17.61 -18.08
N GLN A 64 4.88 -16.62 -17.47
CA GLN A 64 5.46 -16.70 -16.12
C GLN A 64 4.41 -16.69 -14.99
N GLY A 65 3.11 -16.69 -15.29
CA GLY A 65 2.03 -16.65 -14.31
C GLY A 65 1.84 -15.28 -13.64
N VAL A 66 2.41 -14.21 -14.19
CA VAL A 66 2.27 -12.86 -13.63
C VAL A 66 0.85 -12.35 -13.85
N THR A 67 0.20 -11.90 -12.78
CA THR A 67 -1.19 -11.44 -12.89
C THR A 67 -1.34 -10.31 -13.90
N LYS A 68 -2.45 -10.31 -14.65
CA LYS A 68 -2.80 -9.25 -15.62
C LYS A 68 -2.70 -7.86 -15.01
N ARG A 69 -3.09 -7.69 -13.74
CA ARG A 69 -3.02 -6.41 -13.01
C ARG A 69 -1.59 -5.91 -12.84
N THR A 70 -0.66 -6.80 -12.55
CA THR A 70 0.76 -6.46 -12.49
C THR A 70 1.25 -6.04 -13.87
N VAL A 71 0.92 -6.80 -14.92
CA VAL A 71 1.34 -6.47 -16.29
C VAL A 71 0.73 -5.13 -16.78
N GLN A 72 -0.51 -4.79 -16.41
CA GLN A 72 -1.09 -3.46 -16.67
C GLN A 72 -0.27 -2.31 -16.05
N ASN A 73 0.25 -2.50 -14.82
CA ASN A 73 1.10 -1.53 -14.16
C ASN A 73 2.46 -1.41 -14.88
N GLU A 74 3.00 -2.55 -15.35
CA GLU A 74 4.22 -2.59 -16.16
C GLU A 74 4.03 -1.86 -17.50
N MET A 75 2.91 -2.08 -18.18
CA MET A 75 2.56 -1.36 -19.41
C MET A 75 2.38 0.14 -19.17
N SER A 76 1.76 0.54 -18.07
CA SER A 76 1.68 1.96 -17.67
C SER A 76 3.07 2.58 -17.47
N ALA A 77 3.99 1.84 -16.89
CA ALA A 77 5.38 2.27 -16.69
C ALA A 77 6.13 2.37 -18.02
N LEU A 78 5.97 1.40 -18.92
CA LEU A 78 6.60 1.38 -20.25
C LEU A 78 6.06 2.51 -21.15
N ARG A 79 4.74 2.76 -21.19
CA ARG A 79 4.17 3.90 -21.93
C ARG A 79 4.73 5.23 -21.44
N ASN A 80 4.88 5.40 -20.13
CA ASN A 80 5.53 6.59 -19.59
C ASN A 80 6.99 6.73 -20.04
N ILE A 81 7.78 5.64 -20.06
CA ILE A 81 9.15 5.65 -20.59
C ILE A 81 9.15 6.05 -22.06
N PHE A 82 8.25 5.49 -22.87
CA PHE A 82 8.16 5.81 -24.30
C PHE A 82 7.80 7.28 -24.54
N ARG A 83 6.85 7.82 -23.77
CA ARG A 83 6.50 9.24 -23.80
C ARG A 83 7.71 10.13 -23.51
N MET A 84 8.44 9.85 -22.42
CA MET A 84 9.63 10.63 -22.04
C MET A 84 10.76 10.54 -23.05
N ALA A 85 10.77 9.47 -23.84
CA ALA A 85 11.73 9.28 -24.92
C ALA A 85 11.27 9.81 -26.28
N GLY A 86 10.12 10.48 -26.37
CA GLY A 86 9.54 10.94 -27.64
C GLY A 86 9.11 9.80 -28.58
N ARG A 87 8.90 8.59 -28.05
CA ARG A 87 8.48 7.39 -28.81
C ARG A 87 6.96 7.28 -28.88
N GLU A 88 6.31 8.32 -29.42
CA GLU A 88 4.85 8.42 -29.47
C GLU A 88 4.20 7.21 -30.15
N LYS A 89 4.77 6.74 -31.28
CA LYS A 89 4.29 5.54 -32.00
C LYS A 89 4.22 4.27 -31.13
N LEU A 90 5.02 4.17 -30.07
CA LEU A 90 4.95 3.07 -29.10
C LEU A 90 4.02 3.41 -27.93
N GLU A 91 4.04 4.65 -27.45
CA GLU A 91 3.18 5.09 -26.35
C GLU A 91 1.70 4.91 -26.67
N THR A 92 1.26 5.39 -27.84
CA THR A 92 -0.14 5.47 -28.26
C THR A 92 -0.58 4.31 -29.15
N SER A 93 0.31 3.32 -29.35
CA SER A 93 0.04 2.19 -30.24
C SER A 93 -1.23 1.42 -29.84
N PRO A 94 -2.24 1.27 -30.72
CA PRO A 94 -3.44 0.48 -30.44
C PRO A 94 -3.13 -0.98 -30.11
N ARG A 95 -2.08 -1.53 -30.72
CA ARG A 95 -1.54 -2.88 -30.44
C ARG A 95 -1.00 -3.04 -29.02
N LEU A 96 -0.55 -1.95 -28.40
CA LEU A 96 -0.09 -1.93 -27.02
C LEU A 96 -1.17 -1.47 -26.04
N SER A 97 -2.43 -1.42 -26.47
CA SER A 97 -3.56 -1.21 -25.56
C SER A 97 -3.73 -2.44 -24.65
N ASN A 98 -4.27 -2.23 -23.44
CA ASN A 98 -4.52 -3.36 -22.53
C ASN A 98 -5.48 -4.39 -23.14
N GLN A 99 -6.41 -3.95 -24.00
CA GLN A 99 -7.36 -4.84 -24.68
C GLN A 99 -6.65 -5.71 -25.72
N ALA A 100 -5.88 -5.11 -26.62
CA ALA A 100 -5.13 -5.84 -27.65
C ALA A 100 -4.14 -6.84 -27.05
N LEU A 101 -3.58 -6.51 -25.88
CA LEU A 101 -2.65 -7.37 -25.14
C LEU A 101 -3.32 -8.44 -24.25
N GLY A 102 -4.65 -8.59 -24.31
CA GLY A 102 -5.38 -9.58 -23.48
C GLY A 102 -5.38 -9.27 -21.97
N LEU A 103 -5.02 -8.05 -21.58
CA LEU A 103 -4.90 -7.59 -20.19
C LEU A 103 -6.22 -7.04 -19.61
N SER A 104 -7.32 -7.07 -20.37
CA SER A 104 -8.66 -6.66 -19.91
C SER A 104 -9.27 -7.64 -18.89
N GLY A 105 -10.38 -7.24 -18.26
CA GLY A 105 -11.15 -8.08 -17.32
C GLY A 105 -10.60 -8.15 -15.90
N THR A 106 -9.61 -7.32 -15.53
CA THR A 106 -9.08 -7.30 -14.16
C THR A 106 -10.03 -6.63 -13.17
N SER A 107 -10.29 -7.25 -12.04
CA SER A 107 -11.00 -6.60 -10.93
C SER A 107 -10.11 -5.59 -10.21
N ARG A 108 -10.71 -4.46 -9.82
CA ARG A 108 -10.11 -3.50 -8.87
C ARG A 108 -10.52 -3.76 -7.42
N ALA A 109 -11.36 -4.75 -7.19
CA ALA A 109 -11.62 -5.20 -5.85
C ALA A 109 -10.34 -5.81 -5.28
N GLY A 110 -9.93 -5.34 -4.10
CA GLY A 110 -8.82 -5.95 -3.39
C GLY A 110 -9.11 -7.43 -3.10
N THR A 111 -8.06 -8.21 -2.85
CA THR A 111 -8.16 -9.61 -2.43
C THR A 111 -8.16 -9.78 -0.92
N LYS A 112 -8.19 -8.68 -0.16
CA LYS A 112 -8.19 -8.69 1.29
C LYS A 112 -9.61 -8.62 1.82
N GLN A 113 -9.79 -9.19 3.00
CA GLN A 113 -11.04 -9.15 3.76
C GLN A 113 -10.79 -8.53 5.13
N ALA A 114 -11.84 -8.00 5.76
CA ALA A 114 -11.77 -7.64 7.18
C ALA A 114 -11.42 -8.88 8.00
N ILE A 115 -10.62 -8.68 9.05
CA ILE A 115 -10.37 -9.73 10.04
C ILE A 115 -11.54 -9.72 11.03
N SER A 116 -12.07 -10.90 11.37
CA SER A 116 -13.09 -11.00 12.42
C SER A 116 -12.47 -10.74 13.79
N ASP A 117 -13.28 -10.35 14.77
CA ASP A 117 -12.79 -10.11 16.13
C ASP A 117 -12.21 -11.37 16.76
N ALA A 118 -12.82 -12.54 16.55
CA ALA A 118 -12.27 -13.82 17.00
C ALA A 118 -10.87 -14.09 16.42
N MET A 119 -10.69 -13.85 15.11
CA MET A 119 -9.38 -14.00 14.49
C MET A 119 -8.38 -12.96 14.98
N PHE A 120 -8.83 -11.71 15.21
CA PHE A 120 -8.00 -10.67 15.80
C PHE A 120 -7.49 -11.07 17.19
N GLN A 121 -8.35 -11.57 18.08
CA GLN A 121 -7.93 -12.02 19.41
C GLN A 121 -6.88 -13.13 19.34
N MET A 122 -7.08 -14.14 18.48
CA MET A 122 -6.08 -15.20 18.29
C MET A 122 -4.72 -14.68 17.83
N VAL A 123 -4.68 -13.78 16.84
CA VAL A 123 -3.40 -13.24 16.36
C VAL A 123 -2.78 -12.24 17.33
N TYR A 124 -3.60 -11.53 18.11
CA TYR A 124 -3.15 -10.61 19.14
C TYR A 124 -2.49 -11.36 20.30
N GLN A 125 -3.05 -12.49 20.74
CA GLN A 125 -2.44 -13.34 21.75
C GLN A 125 -1.05 -13.85 21.30
N LYS A 126 -0.96 -14.34 20.06
CA LYS A 126 0.32 -14.75 19.45
C LYS A 126 1.33 -13.61 19.31
N ALA A 127 0.86 -12.37 19.23
CA ALA A 127 1.72 -11.19 19.18
C ALA A 127 2.24 -10.83 20.58
N LEU A 128 1.39 -10.92 21.62
CA LEU A 128 1.77 -10.70 23.02
C LEU A 128 2.87 -11.67 23.47
N GLU A 129 2.74 -12.95 23.13
CA GLU A 129 3.76 -13.98 23.41
C GLU A 129 5.11 -13.70 22.73
N ARG A 130 5.11 -12.89 21.66
CA ARG A 130 6.32 -12.61 20.88
C ARG A 130 7.04 -11.36 21.35
N ASP A 131 6.30 -10.25 21.43
CA ASP A 131 6.86 -8.95 21.75
C ASP A 131 5.75 -7.95 22.07
N ALA A 132 5.79 -7.35 23.26
CA ALA A 132 4.78 -6.40 23.72
C ALA A 132 4.64 -5.18 22.79
N GLY A 133 5.77 -4.66 22.28
CA GLY A 133 5.77 -3.53 21.35
C GLY A 133 5.13 -3.86 20.00
N PHE A 134 5.41 -5.04 19.46
CA PHE A 134 4.72 -5.58 18.29
C PHE A 134 3.21 -5.74 18.53
N ALA A 135 2.82 -6.32 19.66
CA ALA A 135 1.43 -6.53 20.01
C ALA A 135 0.65 -5.21 20.10
N VAL A 136 1.15 -4.21 20.83
CA VAL A 136 0.47 -2.92 20.95
C VAL A 136 0.43 -2.17 19.61
N THR A 137 1.46 -2.32 18.77
CA THR A 137 1.45 -1.80 17.38
C THR A 137 0.32 -2.45 16.56
N LEU A 138 0.09 -3.76 16.73
CA LEU A 138 -1.01 -4.49 16.09
C LEU A 138 -2.38 -4.00 16.59
N LYS A 139 -2.53 -3.80 17.91
CA LYS A 139 -3.75 -3.25 18.53
C LYS A 139 -4.08 -1.86 18.02
N LEU A 140 -3.12 -0.94 18.00
CA LEU A 140 -3.28 0.41 17.42
C LEU A 140 -3.66 0.36 15.93
N THR A 141 -3.09 -0.59 15.17
CA THR A 141 -3.45 -0.78 13.76
C THR A 141 -4.93 -1.15 13.57
N ARG A 142 -5.46 -2.05 14.42
CA ARG A 142 -6.87 -2.46 14.43
C ARG A 142 -7.82 -1.35 14.88
N LEU A 143 -7.41 -0.57 15.87
CA LEU A 143 -8.26 0.47 16.47
C LEU A 143 -8.31 1.78 15.68
N MET A 144 -7.29 2.08 14.87
CA MET A 144 -7.16 3.35 14.14
C MET A 144 -7.04 3.18 12.63
N GLY A 145 -7.21 1.94 12.15
CA GLY A 145 -7.09 1.60 10.74
C GLY A 145 -5.75 2.00 10.12
N LEU A 146 -4.63 1.86 10.83
CA LEU A 146 -3.32 2.33 10.33
C LEU A 146 -2.84 1.52 9.11
N ARG A 147 -2.11 2.17 8.20
CA ARG A 147 -1.27 1.45 7.23
C ARG A 147 -0.06 0.86 7.95
N SER A 148 0.54 -0.20 7.41
CA SER A 148 1.70 -0.85 8.06
C SER A 148 2.85 0.12 8.39
N GLN A 149 3.14 1.08 7.52
CA GLN A 149 4.19 2.07 7.81
C GLN A 149 3.74 3.14 8.81
N GLU A 150 2.47 3.54 8.80
CA GLU A 150 1.88 4.42 9.82
C GLU A 150 1.96 3.73 11.20
N ALA A 151 1.65 2.43 11.27
CA ALA A 151 1.74 1.63 12.49
C ALA A 151 3.19 1.53 13.00
N VAL A 152 4.14 1.19 12.12
CA VAL A 152 5.56 1.08 12.50
C VAL A 152 6.14 2.41 13.00
N GLN A 153 5.62 3.55 12.53
CA GLN A 153 6.10 4.89 12.93
C GLN A 153 5.21 5.59 13.97
N CYS A 154 4.15 4.94 14.47
CA CYS A 154 3.16 5.61 15.31
C CYS A 154 3.70 6.09 16.66
N SER A 155 4.80 5.50 17.15
CA SER A 155 5.39 5.86 18.44
C SER A 155 5.75 7.35 18.54
N ALA A 156 6.13 7.96 17.41
CA ALA A 156 6.45 9.38 17.31
C ALA A 156 5.23 10.32 17.52
N SER A 157 4.00 9.80 17.51
CA SER A 157 2.78 10.58 17.68
C SER A 157 2.02 10.30 18.97
N LEU A 158 2.46 9.33 19.80
CA LEU A 158 1.71 8.87 20.98
C LEU A 158 1.39 9.98 21.98
N LYS A 159 2.38 10.83 22.31
CA LYS A 159 2.17 11.96 23.25
C LYS A 159 1.13 12.96 22.75
N SER A 160 1.08 13.21 21.44
CA SER A 160 0.08 14.08 20.82
C SER A 160 -1.28 13.40 20.77
N TRP A 161 -1.34 12.10 20.47
CA TRP A 161 -2.57 11.33 20.50
C TRP A 161 -3.19 11.30 21.89
N ARG A 162 -2.39 11.11 22.94
CA ARG A 162 -2.85 11.20 24.33
C ARG A 162 -3.56 12.52 24.61
N LYS A 163 -2.96 13.65 24.24
CA LYS A 163 -3.60 14.98 24.41
C LYS A 163 -4.88 15.13 23.59
N GLN A 164 -4.90 14.59 22.37
CA GLN A 164 -6.06 14.66 21.48
C GLN A 164 -7.24 13.83 22.00
N LEU A 165 -6.97 12.74 22.73
CA LEU A 165 -8.00 11.87 23.33
C LEU A 165 -8.74 12.49 24.52
N GLU A 166 -8.24 13.60 25.08
CA GLU A 166 -8.95 14.34 26.13
C GLU A 166 -10.03 15.29 25.57
N GLN A 167 -10.14 15.42 24.25
CA GLN A 167 -11.18 16.23 23.61
C GLN A 167 -12.51 15.47 23.55
N PRO A 168 -13.68 16.16 23.63
CA PRO A 168 -15.00 15.50 23.59
C PRO A 168 -15.25 14.65 22.34
N GLU A 169 -14.75 15.08 21.18
CA GLU A 169 -14.85 14.35 19.90
C GLU A 169 -13.46 14.18 19.30
N PRO A 170 -12.67 13.23 19.81
CA PRO A 170 -11.25 13.17 19.50
C PRO A 170 -11.01 12.72 18.05
N LYS A 171 -10.18 13.48 17.34
CA LYS A 171 -9.63 13.12 16.03
C LYS A 171 -8.12 13.02 16.12
N LEU A 172 -7.57 11.86 15.77
CA LEU A 172 -6.14 11.60 15.89
C LEU A 172 -5.41 11.93 14.59
N HIS A 173 -4.32 12.68 14.70
CA HIS A 173 -3.51 13.07 13.55
C HIS A 173 -2.45 12.00 13.24
N VAL A 174 -2.55 11.38 12.07
CA VAL A 174 -1.54 10.45 11.55
C VAL A 174 -0.63 11.21 10.58
N VAL A 175 0.56 11.57 11.05
CA VAL A 175 1.52 12.40 10.29
C VAL A 175 2.69 11.60 9.74
N PHE A 176 3.13 10.54 10.42
CA PHE A 176 4.26 9.71 10.03
C PHE A 176 3.83 8.44 9.27
N GLY A 177 4.70 7.96 8.38
CA GLY A 177 4.44 6.75 7.59
C GLY A 177 3.31 6.85 6.55
N THR A 178 2.74 8.04 6.36
CA THR A 178 1.62 8.28 5.44
C THR A 178 2.04 8.13 3.98
N LYS A 179 1.09 7.73 3.13
CA LYS A 179 1.36 7.54 1.71
C LYS A 179 1.57 8.89 1.03
N GLY A 180 2.75 9.08 0.44
CA GLY A 180 3.09 10.32 -0.27
C GLY A 180 3.34 11.52 0.65
N GLY A 181 3.59 11.28 1.95
CA GLY A 181 3.88 12.33 2.92
C GLY A 181 2.68 13.24 3.24
N ARG A 182 1.45 12.77 2.96
CA ARG A 182 0.22 13.54 3.19
C ARG A 182 -0.39 13.13 4.54
N PRO A 183 -0.40 14.01 5.55
CA PRO A 183 -1.07 13.75 6.82
C PRO A 183 -2.55 13.43 6.62
N ARG A 184 -3.11 12.66 7.56
CA ARG A 184 -4.56 12.43 7.65
C ARG A 184 -5.02 12.52 9.09
N GLN A 185 -6.28 12.86 9.29
CA GLN A 185 -6.96 12.66 10.57
C GLN A 185 -7.73 11.35 10.53
N THR A 186 -8.01 10.78 11.69
CA THR A 186 -8.85 9.59 11.82
C THR A 186 -9.79 9.77 13.01
N CYS A 187 -11.06 9.45 12.82
CA CYS A 187 -12.00 9.35 13.93
C CYS A 187 -11.61 8.23 14.92
N VAL A 188 -12.07 8.38 16.16
CA VAL A 188 -11.87 7.42 17.25
C VAL A 188 -13.20 6.73 17.52
N LEU A 189 -13.30 5.46 17.14
CA LEU A 189 -14.55 4.69 17.26
C LEU A 189 -14.87 4.27 18.69
N ASN A 190 -13.82 4.03 19.49
CA ASN A 190 -13.92 3.67 20.91
C ASN A 190 -12.79 4.39 21.67
N VAL A 191 -13.15 5.49 22.35
CA VAL A 191 -12.18 6.37 23.04
C VAL A 191 -11.45 5.61 24.15
N THR A 192 -12.17 4.83 24.95
CA THR A 192 -11.60 4.05 26.05
C THR A 192 -10.54 3.07 25.55
N ALA A 193 -10.88 2.24 24.55
CA ALA A 193 -9.96 1.24 24.01
C ALA A 193 -8.72 1.86 23.35
N VAL A 194 -8.89 3.02 22.68
CA VAL A 194 -7.76 3.74 22.07
C VAL A 194 -6.88 4.39 23.13
N LYS A 195 -7.46 4.99 24.18
CA LYS A 195 -6.71 5.57 25.31
C LYS A 195 -5.88 4.51 26.02
N GLU A 196 -6.46 3.37 26.35
CA GLU A 196 -5.72 2.24 26.92
C GLU A 196 -4.56 1.77 26.02
N ALA A 197 -4.80 1.63 24.72
CA ALA A 197 -3.76 1.21 23.77
C ALA A 197 -2.64 2.25 23.63
N VAL A 198 -2.97 3.54 23.68
CA VAL A 198 -2.00 4.64 23.62
C VAL A 198 -1.16 4.69 24.90
N GLU A 199 -1.76 4.60 26.09
CA GLU A 199 -1.00 4.59 27.35
C GLU A 199 -0.08 3.36 27.43
N GLN A 200 -0.58 2.18 27.06
CA GLN A 200 0.24 0.97 26.98
C GLN A 200 1.41 1.15 26.01
N ALA A 201 1.17 1.77 24.85
CA ALA A 201 2.21 2.05 23.86
C ALA A 201 3.25 3.06 24.38
N ILE A 202 2.83 4.09 25.13
CA ILE A 202 3.73 5.07 25.75
C ILE A 202 4.67 4.37 26.73
N ALA A 203 4.11 3.57 27.67
CA ALA A 203 4.91 2.86 28.66
C ALA A 203 5.95 1.93 28.02
N ILE A 204 5.57 1.21 26.96
CA ILE A 204 6.51 0.34 26.23
C ILE A 204 7.57 1.16 25.49
N ALA A 205 7.18 2.26 24.85
CA ALA A 205 8.10 3.09 24.09
C ALA A 205 9.13 3.78 25.00
N GLU A 206 8.75 4.19 26.21
CA GLU A 206 9.65 4.80 27.20
C GLU A 206 10.76 3.83 27.64
N GLN A 207 10.49 2.53 27.66
CA GLN A 207 11.49 1.49 27.96
C GLN A 207 12.40 1.13 26.76
N ARG A 208 12.13 1.70 25.58
CA ARG A 208 12.73 1.31 24.29
C ARG A 208 13.14 2.51 23.44
N ASP A 209 13.66 3.56 24.07
CA ASP A 209 14.12 4.79 23.41
C ASP A 209 13.08 5.41 22.44
N GLY A 210 11.80 5.39 22.84
CA GLY A 210 10.69 5.93 22.06
C GLY A 210 10.20 5.03 20.93
N ARG A 211 10.57 3.75 20.88
CA ARG A 211 10.20 2.81 19.82
C ARG A 211 9.29 1.69 20.32
N LEU A 212 8.26 1.35 19.55
CA LEU A 212 7.48 0.13 19.79
C LEU A 212 8.18 -1.10 19.21
N ILE A 213 8.60 -0.99 17.95
CA ILE A 213 9.43 -2.00 17.27
C ILE A 213 10.87 -1.50 17.34
N ASP A 214 11.63 -2.03 18.30
CA ASP A 214 13.01 -1.59 18.51
C ASP A 214 13.95 -2.21 17.47
N LYS A 215 14.11 -1.45 16.38
CA LYS A 215 15.06 -1.70 15.30
C LYS A 215 15.76 -0.40 14.95
N PRO A 216 17.02 -0.47 14.50
CA PRO A 216 17.87 0.72 14.33
C PRO A 216 17.40 1.64 13.21
N ASP A 217 16.67 1.14 12.22
CA ASP A 217 16.15 1.93 11.11
C ASP A 217 14.77 1.46 10.64
N LEU A 218 14.09 2.33 9.88
CA LEU A 218 12.75 2.07 9.35
C LEU A 218 12.69 0.84 8.44
N ARG A 219 13.74 0.55 7.66
CA ARG A 219 13.76 -0.61 6.77
C ARG A 219 13.73 -1.89 7.60
N GLN A 220 14.54 -1.96 8.66
CA GLN A 220 14.61 -3.09 9.57
C GLN A 220 13.32 -3.22 10.39
N ALA A 221 12.75 -2.11 10.89
CA ALA A 221 11.46 -2.12 11.57
C ALA A 221 10.31 -2.62 10.67
N MET A 222 10.28 -2.18 9.41
CA MET A 222 9.31 -2.65 8.42
C MET A 222 9.51 -4.12 8.04
N ASN A 223 10.76 -4.60 7.98
CA ASN A 223 11.04 -6.01 7.75
C ASN A 223 10.58 -6.86 8.95
N TYR A 224 10.86 -6.39 10.17
CA TYR A 224 10.40 -7.00 11.40
C TYR A 224 8.87 -7.10 11.43
N TRP A 225 8.15 -6.01 11.16
CA TRP A 225 6.69 -6.00 11.08
C TRP A 225 6.15 -7.03 10.08
N ARG A 226 6.68 -7.07 8.86
CA ARG A 226 6.22 -8.03 7.83
C ARG A 226 6.48 -9.48 8.22
N ALA A 227 7.67 -9.77 8.76
CA ALA A 227 8.04 -11.11 9.18
C ALA A 227 7.16 -11.58 10.35
N HIS A 228 6.98 -10.74 11.38
CA HIS A 228 6.26 -11.14 12.60
C HIS A 228 4.75 -11.22 12.37
N THR A 229 4.19 -10.34 11.56
CA THR A 229 2.78 -10.48 11.15
C THR A 229 2.53 -11.76 10.35
N THR A 230 3.45 -12.15 9.48
CA THR A 230 3.38 -13.45 8.77
C THR A 230 3.45 -14.62 9.77
N LYS A 231 4.38 -14.57 10.74
CA LYS A 231 4.57 -15.61 11.76
C LYS A 231 3.36 -15.81 12.67
N ILE A 232 2.55 -14.78 12.92
CA ILE A 232 1.30 -14.90 13.70
C ILE A 232 0.09 -15.31 12.85
N GLY A 233 0.27 -15.54 11.55
CA GLY A 233 -0.77 -16.04 10.65
C GLY A 233 -1.46 -14.96 9.80
N LEU A 234 -1.01 -13.70 9.83
CA LEU A 234 -1.58 -12.64 8.99
C LEU A 234 -1.04 -12.72 7.56
N THR A 235 -1.61 -13.60 6.76
CA THR A 235 -1.20 -13.90 5.39
C THR A 235 -2.41 -13.96 4.44
N GLY A 236 -2.17 -14.09 3.13
CA GLY A 236 -3.27 -14.29 2.17
C GLY A 236 -4.33 -13.18 2.22
N CYS A 237 -5.61 -13.56 2.27
CA CYS A 237 -6.75 -12.65 2.38
C CYS A 237 -6.81 -11.90 3.73
N HIS A 238 -6.28 -12.49 4.81
CA HIS A 238 -6.21 -11.91 6.16
C HIS A 238 -4.79 -11.41 6.48
N SER A 239 -4.32 -10.46 5.69
CA SER A 239 -2.99 -9.84 5.84
C SER A 239 -2.98 -8.76 6.93
N PRO A 240 -1.85 -8.11 7.26
CA PRO A 240 -1.85 -6.97 8.19
C PRO A 240 -2.78 -5.83 7.77
N HIS A 241 -3.01 -5.69 6.46
CA HIS A 241 -3.92 -4.68 5.93
C HIS A 241 -5.40 -4.98 6.25
N SER A 242 -5.72 -6.21 6.62
CA SER A 242 -7.08 -6.65 7.00
C SER A 242 -7.54 -6.05 8.32
N LEU A 243 -6.61 -5.67 9.21
CA LEU A 243 -6.92 -4.91 10.44
C LEU A 243 -7.55 -3.55 10.09
N ARG A 244 -7.02 -2.91 9.05
CA ARG A 244 -7.56 -1.67 8.51
C ARG A 244 -8.87 -1.88 7.75
N TYR A 245 -9.12 -3.08 7.22
CA TYR A 245 -10.42 -3.40 6.64
C TYR A 245 -11.48 -3.53 7.71
N ALA A 246 -11.18 -4.24 8.80
CA ALA A 246 -12.06 -4.32 9.96
C ALA A 246 -12.39 -2.93 10.52
N TRP A 247 -11.37 -2.10 10.75
CA TRP A 247 -11.59 -0.71 11.17
C TRP A 247 -12.50 0.08 10.22
N ALA A 248 -12.31 -0.06 8.90
CA ALA A 248 -13.13 0.66 7.93
C ALA A 248 -14.60 0.19 7.92
N GLN A 249 -14.86 -1.10 8.19
CA GLN A 249 -16.22 -1.62 8.34
C GLN A 249 -16.87 -1.09 9.61
N ASP A 250 -16.14 -1.12 10.73
CA ASP A 250 -16.61 -0.56 12.01
C ASP A 250 -16.91 0.93 11.87
N ALA A 251 -16.05 1.69 11.18
CA ALA A 251 -16.22 3.12 10.97
C ALA A 251 -17.45 3.43 10.09
N LEU A 252 -17.75 2.59 9.08
CA LEU A 252 -18.97 2.74 8.29
C LEU A 252 -20.21 2.58 9.17
N VAL A 253 -20.24 1.55 10.01
CA VAL A 253 -21.35 1.31 10.96
C VAL A 253 -21.46 2.46 11.95
N PHE A 254 -20.33 2.88 12.53
CA PHE A 254 -20.26 4.00 13.46
C PHE A 254 -20.89 5.27 12.89
N TYR A 255 -20.48 5.70 11.68
CA TYR A 255 -21.07 6.89 11.07
C TYR A 255 -22.56 6.73 10.78
N GLN A 256 -23.00 5.56 10.30
CA GLN A 256 -24.43 5.34 10.05
C GLN A 256 -25.26 5.37 11.34
N GLN A 257 -24.75 4.82 12.44
CA GLN A 257 -25.39 4.89 13.76
C GLN A 257 -25.45 6.31 14.31
N ASN A 258 -24.53 7.18 13.90
CA ASN A 258 -24.52 8.61 14.23
C ASN A 258 -25.31 9.47 13.23
N GLY A 259 -26.21 8.86 12.45
CA GLY A 259 -27.17 9.58 11.59
C GLY A 259 -26.66 9.99 10.21
N PHE A 260 -25.41 9.66 9.85
CA PHE A 260 -24.89 9.98 8.52
C PHE A 260 -25.49 9.07 7.45
N SER A 261 -25.78 9.64 6.28
CA SER A 261 -26.22 8.84 5.14
C SER A 261 -25.13 7.84 4.71
N ARG A 262 -25.53 6.78 3.99
CA ARG A 262 -24.58 5.80 3.44
C ARG A 262 -23.52 6.45 2.56
N GLN A 263 -23.86 7.52 1.84
CA GLN A 263 -22.94 8.25 0.98
C GLN A 263 -21.93 9.07 1.81
N GLU A 264 -22.39 9.79 2.82
CA GLU A 264 -21.54 10.59 3.70
C GLU A 264 -20.62 9.72 4.55
N ALA A 265 -21.14 8.63 5.14
CA ALA A 265 -20.33 7.68 5.89
C ALA A 265 -19.15 7.15 5.05
N ARG A 266 -19.38 6.86 3.76
CA ARG A 266 -18.30 6.43 2.85
C ARG A 266 -17.30 7.54 2.56
N ALA A 267 -17.75 8.78 2.42
CA ALA A 267 -16.87 9.91 2.19
C ALA A 267 -16.01 10.19 3.44
N LEU A 268 -16.61 10.15 4.63
CA LEU A 268 -15.93 10.31 5.92
C LEU A 268 -14.89 9.21 6.15
N VAL A 269 -15.28 7.94 6.01
CA VAL A 269 -14.32 6.82 6.11
C VAL A 269 -13.22 6.95 5.06
N SER A 270 -13.53 7.44 3.85
CA SER A 270 -12.52 7.69 2.83
C SER A 270 -11.53 8.77 3.24
N MET A 271 -11.99 9.84 3.87
CA MET A 271 -11.17 10.91 4.44
C MET A 271 -10.32 10.40 5.61
N ASP A 272 -10.91 9.65 6.55
CA ASP A 272 -10.19 9.04 7.66
C ASP A 272 -9.08 8.11 7.17
N LEU A 273 -9.36 7.32 6.13
CA LEU A 273 -8.37 6.46 5.50
C LEU A 273 -7.31 7.26 4.71
N GLY A 274 -7.47 8.56 4.52
CA GLY A 274 -6.55 9.41 3.76
C GLY A 274 -6.57 9.10 2.25
N HIS A 275 -7.75 8.78 1.71
CA HIS A 275 -7.96 8.60 0.27
C HIS A 275 -8.55 9.85 -0.42
N GLY A 276 -9.08 10.81 0.36
CA GLY A 276 -9.86 11.95 -0.12
C GLY A 276 -11.35 11.67 -0.17
N ASP A 277 -12.18 12.70 -0.27
CA ASP A 277 -13.64 12.67 -0.27
C ASP A 277 -14.23 11.98 -1.52
N GLY A 278 -13.63 12.18 -2.70
CA GLY A 278 -14.07 11.60 -3.97
C GLY A 278 -13.87 10.09 -4.13
N ARG A 279 -13.56 9.37 -3.04
CA ARG A 279 -13.24 7.92 -3.05
C ARG A 279 -14.22 7.07 -2.25
N GLY A 280 -15.41 7.57 -1.90
CA GLY A 280 -16.45 6.77 -1.23
C GLY A 280 -16.85 5.48 -1.98
N ARG A 281 -16.96 5.50 -3.31
CA ARG A 281 -17.18 4.27 -4.13
C ARG A 281 -16.03 3.26 -4.03
N TYR A 282 -14.80 3.74 -3.80
CA TYR A 282 -13.66 2.87 -3.57
C TYR A 282 -13.73 2.21 -2.18
N VAL A 283 -14.18 2.96 -1.16
CA VAL A 283 -14.46 2.40 0.18
C VAL A 283 -15.47 1.26 0.07
N GLU A 284 -16.62 1.50 -0.55
CA GLU A 284 -17.64 0.45 -0.77
C GLU A 284 -17.07 -0.78 -1.48
N ARG A 285 -16.39 -0.58 -2.61
CA ARG A 285 -15.93 -1.69 -3.44
C ARG A 285 -14.86 -2.56 -2.77
N VAL A 286 -14.02 -1.94 -1.95
CA VAL A 286 -12.80 -2.56 -1.42
C VAL A 286 -12.92 -2.95 0.05
N TYR A 287 -13.52 -2.10 0.88
CA TYR A 287 -13.54 -2.28 2.33
C TYR A 287 -14.88 -2.85 2.85
N SER A 288 -15.99 -2.65 2.14
CA SER A 288 -17.32 -3.08 2.60
C SER A 288 -17.71 -4.51 2.17
N ARG A 289 -16.73 -5.38 1.95
CA ARG A 289 -16.92 -6.77 1.54
C ARG A 289 -16.87 -7.72 2.71
#